data_AF-A0AAN9LRR4-F1
#
_entry.id   AF-A0AAN9LRR4-F1
#
_cell.length_a   1.000
_cell.length_b   1.000
_cell.length_c   1.000
_cell.angle_alpha   90.00
_cell.angle_beta   90.00
_cell.angle_gamma   90.00
#
_symmetry.space_group_name_H-M   'P 1'
#
loop_
_entity.id
_entity.type
_entity.pdbx_description
1 polymer ?
#
loop_
_entity_poly.entity_id
_entity_poly.type
_entity_poly.pdbx_seq_one_letter_code
_entity_poly.pdbx_strand_id
1 'polypeptide(L)'
;MDGLGSSHHAERLATAATYESTVLRTTMTNGNTAPDRTYTFEPYIYGSFSFPFFSPNQTNHNRGRNTMEAISSKHIITSLFIILASSFTAHSANKVSERPYQEASVVFIRTSCSSTTYPTLCYSSLVKHADFIQTNRVVLTGTALNVTLASAKSTSAMMLALGKRQGLKPREVAAMKDCVEELRDSVDELRRSIDEMSHLRTSNFEMTMSDVQTWVSAALTDESTCTDGFQETATGATNIKSTVRGQVVQIAQLTSNALALINQLANSHG
;
A
#
# COMPACT_ATOMS: atom_id res chain seq x y z
N MET A 1 -8.75 -35.70 16.16
CA MET A 1 -7.56 -35.50 17.03
C MET A 1 -6.44 -35.17 16.06
N ASP A 2 -6.51 -34.02 15.38
CA ASP A 2 -5.67 -33.72 14.22
C ASP A 2 -5.44 -32.21 14.20
N GLY A 3 -4.51 -31.73 15.03
CA GLY A 3 -4.27 -30.28 15.20
C GLY A 3 -2.81 -29.91 15.49
N LEU A 4 -1.91 -30.89 15.57
CA LEU A 4 -0.49 -30.68 15.93
C LEU A 4 0.46 -30.69 14.73
N GLY A 5 -0.01 -31.07 13.53
CA GLY A 5 0.83 -31.18 12.33
C GLY A 5 1.10 -29.87 11.57
N SER A 6 0.18 -28.89 11.65
CA SER A 6 0.30 -27.64 10.88
C SER A 6 1.24 -26.62 11.54
N SER A 7 1.28 -26.60 12.87
CA SER A 7 2.21 -25.78 13.68
C SER A 7 3.67 -26.13 13.40
N HIS A 8 4.01 -27.42 13.40
CA HIS A 8 5.38 -27.86 13.16
C HIS A 8 5.84 -27.70 11.70
N HIS A 9 4.92 -27.62 10.75
CA HIS A 9 5.28 -27.38 9.35
C HIS A 9 5.58 -25.90 9.10
N ALA A 10 4.80 -24.99 9.70
CA ALA A 10 5.09 -23.56 9.70
C ALA A 10 6.43 -23.23 10.39
N GLU A 11 6.73 -23.90 11.51
CA GLU A 11 7.99 -23.75 12.24
C GLU A 11 9.21 -24.27 11.44
N ARG A 12 9.06 -25.37 10.69
CA ARG A 12 10.11 -25.88 9.79
C ARG A 12 10.35 -24.98 8.58
N LEU A 13 9.31 -24.32 8.06
CA LEU A 13 9.46 -23.34 6.98
C LEU A 13 10.12 -22.04 7.49
N ALA A 14 9.79 -21.59 8.71
CA ALA A 14 10.45 -20.47 9.37
C ALA A 14 11.94 -20.76 9.67
N THR A 15 12.26 -22.01 10.03
CA THR A 15 13.66 -22.45 10.25
C THR A 15 14.44 -22.53 8.94
N ALA A 16 13.80 -22.91 7.82
CA ALA A 16 14.42 -22.94 6.51
C ALA A 16 14.67 -21.52 5.96
N ALA A 17 13.72 -20.60 6.16
CA ALA A 17 13.86 -19.19 5.76
C ALA A 17 14.97 -18.46 6.54
N THR A 18 15.10 -18.72 7.85
CA THR A 18 16.19 -18.18 8.67
C THR A 18 17.57 -18.74 8.27
N TYR A 19 17.63 -20.00 7.81
CA TYR A 19 18.85 -20.58 7.27
C TYR A 19 19.27 -19.91 5.94
N GLU A 20 18.35 -19.71 4.99
CA GLU A 20 18.68 -19.01 3.74
C GLU A 20 19.07 -17.55 3.94
N SER A 21 18.38 -16.80 4.82
CA SER A 21 18.75 -15.43 5.17
C SER A 21 20.14 -15.33 5.82
N THR A 22 20.54 -16.32 6.63
CA THR A 22 21.88 -16.39 7.24
C THR A 22 22.95 -16.72 6.19
N VAL A 23 22.65 -17.60 5.23
CA VAL A 23 23.56 -17.96 4.14
C VAL A 23 23.74 -16.78 3.15
N LEU A 24 22.69 -16.03 2.84
CA LEU A 24 22.75 -14.78 2.08
C LEU A 24 23.54 -13.69 2.80
N ARG A 25 23.37 -13.55 4.12
CA ARG A 25 24.15 -12.61 4.93
C ARG A 25 25.65 -12.96 4.96
N THR A 26 25.99 -14.25 4.98
CA THR A 26 27.39 -14.74 5.02
C THR A 26 28.08 -14.64 3.66
N THR A 27 27.34 -14.75 2.56
CA THR A 27 27.89 -14.58 1.19
C THR A 27 28.18 -13.12 0.86
N MET A 28 27.44 -12.16 1.44
CA MET A 28 27.71 -10.71 1.25
C MET A 28 28.92 -10.18 2.03
N THR A 29 29.35 -10.81 3.12
CA THR A 29 30.49 -10.32 3.94
C THR A 29 31.88 -10.73 3.40
N ASN A 30 31.96 -11.69 2.47
CA ASN A 30 33.23 -12.26 2.00
C ASN A 30 33.62 -11.88 0.55
N GLY A 31 32.85 -11.03 -0.13
CA GLY A 31 33.14 -10.58 -1.49
C GLY A 31 33.92 -9.27 -1.52
N ASN A 32 35.24 -9.32 -1.36
CA ASN A 32 36.11 -8.16 -1.59
C ASN A 32 36.38 -7.94 -3.09
N THR A 33 36.27 -6.65 -3.48
CA THR A 33 36.83 -5.93 -4.65
C THR A 33 35.99 -5.70 -5.93
N ALA A 34 35.84 -4.39 -6.21
CA ALA A 34 35.62 -3.66 -7.48
C ALA A 34 34.18 -3.20 -7.83
N PRO A 35 34.03 -2.12 -8.62
CA PRO A 35 34.53 -0.77 -8.39
C PRO A 35 33.37 0.27 -8.30
N ASP A 36 33.73 1.45 -7.82
CA ASP A 36 32.93 2.67 -7.64
C ASP A 36 31.95 2.98 -8.79
N ARG A 37 30.64 2.91 -8.51
CA ARG A 37 29.60 3.54 -9.32
C ARG A 37 28.81 4.50 -8.44
N THR A 38 29.14 5.78 -8.61
CA THR A 38 28.37 6.92 -8.17
C THR A 38 26.96 6.86 -8.76
N TYR A 39 25.98 6.43 -7.96
CA TYR A 39 24.56 6.60 -8.29
C TYR A 39 24.16 8.03 -7.95
N THR A 40 24.05 8.84 -9.00
CA THR A 40 23.41 10.15 -8.96
C THR A 40 21.91 9.99 -8.71
N PHE A 41 21.41 10.80 -7.80
CA PHE A 41 20.04 10.83 -7.31
C PHE A 41 19.18 11.65 -8.29
N GLU A 42 18.33 11.01 -9.10
CA GLU A 42 17.26 11.73 -9.81
C GLU A 42 15.95 11.70 -9.01
N PRO A 43 15.27 12.84 -8.85
CA PRO A 43 14.07 12.95 -8.02
C PRO A 43 12.79 12.57 -8.75
N TYR A 44 11.96 11.82 -8.02
CA TYR A 44 10.51 11.64 -8.13
C TYR A 44 9.73 12.68 -8.94
N ILE A 45 8.94 12.23 -9.92
CA ILE A 45 7.78 12.96 -10.45
C ILE A 45 6.51 12.38 -9.83
N TYR A 46 6.04 13.04 -8.76
CA TYR A 46 4.63 13.01 -8.37
C TYR A 46 3.87 13.94 -9.31
N GLY A 47 2.98 13.38 -10.13
CA GLY A 47 2.08 14.12 -11.01
C GLY A 47 1.18 15.06 -10.20
N SER A 48 1.44 16.36 -10.31
CA SER A 48 0.62 17.43 -9.74
C SER A 48 -0.57 17.68 -10.65
N PHE A 49 -1.77 17.31 -10.21
CA PHE A 49 -3.02 17.76 -10.82
C PHE A 49 -3.13 19.29 -10.67
N SER A 50 -2.95 20.02 -11.78
CA SER A 50 -3.26 21.45 -11.85
C SER A 50 -4.69 21.62 -12.35
N PHE A 51 -5.54 22.22 -11.50
CA PHE A 51 -6.85 22.78 -11.87
C PHE A 51 -6.66 23.91 -12.90
N PRO A 52 -7.61 24.13 -13.83
CA PRO A 52 -7.52 25.25 -14.75
C PRO A 52 -7.81 26.56 -13.98
N PHE A 53 -6.77 27.37 -13.79
CA PHE A 53 -6.89 28.73 -13.30
C PHE A 53 -7.27 29.64 -14.47
N PHE A 54 -8.47 30.20 -14.39
CA PHE A 54 -9.00 31.24 -15.26
C PHE A 54 -8.30 32.56 -14.93
N SER A 55 -7.67 33.22 -15.90
CA SER A 55 -7.22 34.62 -15.75
C SER A 55 -7.30 35.36 -17.09
N PRO A 56 -7.57 36.68 -17.08
CA PRO A 56 -8.30 37.36 -18.14
C PRO A 56 -7.42 38.11 -19.16
N ASN A 57 -7.98 38.20 -20.37
CA ASN A 57 -7.97 39.32 -21.30
C ASN A 57 -6.62 39.98 -21.66
N GLN A 58 -6.13 39.69 -22.87
CA GLN A 58 -5.20 40.57 -23.58
C GLN A 58 -5.94 41.23 -24.75
N THR A 59 -6.07 42.55 -24.63
CA THR A 59 -6.64 43.46 -25.62
C THR A 59 -5.82 43.43 -26.92
N ASN A 60 -6.43 43.01 -28.03
CA ASN A 60 -5.85 43.18 -29.37
C ASN A 60 -6.64 44.27 -30.12
N HIS A 61 -5.95 45.38 -30.40
CA HIS A 61 -6.49 46.58 -31.00
C HIS A 61 -6.44 46.48 -32.53
N ASN A 62 -7.40 45.77 -33.13
CA ASN A 62 -7.55 45.76 -34.59
C ASN A 62 -8.48 46.89 -35.05
N ARG A 63 -7.88 47.89 -35.71
CA ARG A 63 -8.54 49.03 -36.34
C ARG A 63 -9.17 48.60 -37.67
N GLY A 64 -10.37 48.02 -37.61
CA GLY A 64 -11.23 47.76 -38.76
C GLY A 64 -12.30 48.84 -38.90
N ARG A 65 -12.25 49.62 -39.99
CA ARG A 65 -13.25 50.63 -40.34
C ARG A 65 -14.48 49.91 -40.91
N ASN A 66 -15.50 49.71 -40.08
CA ASN A 66 -16.80 49.19 -40.53
C ASN A 66 -17.88 50.24 -40.22
N THR A 67 -18.66 50.57 -41.24
CA THR A 67 -19.76 51.54 -41.25
C THR A 67 -20.89 51.09 -40.33
N MET A 68 -21.30 51.95 -39.38
CA MET A 68 -22.45 51.72 -38.51
C MET A 68 -23.74 51.81 -39.32
N GLU A 69 -24.41 50.68 -39.54
CA GLU A 69 -25.86 50.65 -39.73
C GLU A 69 -26.54 50.27 -38.42
N ALA A 70 -27.55 51.05 -38.04
CA ALA A 70 -28.23 50.97 -36.75
C ALA A 70 -29.00 49.65 -36.60
N ILE A 71 -28.58 48.79 -35.67
CA ILE A 71 -29.29 47.57 -35.33
C ILE A 71 -30.52 47.94 -34.49
N SER A 72 -31.69 47.85 -35.10
CA SER A 72 -33.00 48.09 -34.49
C SER A 72 -33.21 47.28 -33.19
N SER A 73 -33.74 47.95 -32.14
CA SER A 73 -33.98 47.39 -30.80
C SER A 73 -34.77 46.08 -30.74
N LYS A 74 -35.44 45.71 -31.83
CA LYS A 74 -36.20 44.44 -31.93
C LYS A 74 -35.30 43.20 -31.96
N HIS A 75 -34.07 43.31 -32.46
CA HIS A 75 -33.16 42.16 -32.58
C HIS A 75 -32.45 41.78 -31.28
N ILE A 76 -32.31 42.72 -30.35
CA ILE A 76 -31.70 42.50 -29.03
C ILE A 76 -32.60 41.58 -28.18
N ILE A 77 -33.90 41.80 -28.26
CA ILE A 77 -34.90 41.04 -27.48
C ILE A 77 -34.95 39.58 -27.96
N THR A 78 -34.91 39.34 -29.27
CA THR A 78 -34.89 37.97 -29.82
C THR A 78 -33.60 37.21 -29.49
N SER A 79 -32.46 37.90 -29.41
CA SER A 79 -31.18 37.24 -29.05
C SER A 79 -31.12 36.85 -27.56
N LEU A 80 -31.77 37.61 -26.68
CA LEU A 80 -31.89 37.29 -25.25
C LEU A 80 -32.79 36.07 -24.98
N PHE A 81 -33.87 35.90 -25.76
CA PHE A 81 -34.76 34.74 -25.64
C PHE A 81 -34.09 33.40 -26.04
N ILE A 82 -33.16 33.41 -27.00
CA ILE A 82 -32.45 32.20 -27.44
C ILE A 82 -31.43 31.74 -26.38
N ILE A 83 -30.81 32.65 -25.63
CA ILE A 83 -29.84 32.34 -24.56
C ILE A 83 -30.55 31.76 -23.32
N LEU A 84 -31.77 32.21 -23.02
CA LEU A 84 -32.58 31.66 -21.92
C LEU A 84 -33.11 30.24 -22.25
N ALA A 85 -33.36 29.94 -23.53
CA ALA A 85 -33.85 28.62 -23.95
C ALA A 85 -32.76 27.53 -23.97
N SER A 86 -31.47 27.89 -24.09
CA SER A 86 -30.36 26.92 -24.12
C SER A 86 -29.88 26.48 -22.72
N SER A 87 -30.38 27.10 -21.66
CA SER A 87 -29.99 26.77 -20.27
C SER A 87 -30.74 25.55 -19.68
N PHE A 88 -31.69 24.97 -20.43
CA PHE A 88 -32.56 23.88 -19.93
C PHE A 88 -32.25 22.48 -20.49
N THR A 89 -31.19 22.32 -21.29
CA THR A 89 -30.61 20.99 -21.51
C THR A 89 -29.55 20.74 -20.45
N ALA A 90 -30.01 20.45 -19.23
CA ALA A 90 -29.19 19.74 -18.26
C ALA A 90 -28.68 18.48 -18.96
N HIS A 91 -27.38 18.42 -19.22
CA HIS A 91 -26.73 17.19 -19.60
C HIS A 91 -26.92 16.23 -18.43
N SER A 92 -27.89 15.33 -18.53
CA SER A 92 -27.80 14.05 -17.85
C SER A 92 -26.57 13.36 -18.43
N ALA A 93 -25.42 13.61 -17.82
CA ALA A 93 -24.31 12.70 -17.94
C ALA A 93 -24.84 11.37 -17.38
N ASN A 94 -25.18 10.45 -18.29
CA ASN A 94 -25.39 9.06 -17.92
C ASN A 94 -24.08 8.63 -17.26
N LYS A 95 -24.03 8.64 -15.92
CA LYS A 95 -23.04 7.86 -15.19
C LYS A 95 -23.28 6.43 -15.64
N VAL A 96 -22.41 5.94 -16.53
CA VAL A 96 -22.25 4.51 -16.77
C VAL A 96 -22.23 3.85 -15.39
N SER A 97 -23.01 2.79 -15.23
CA SER A 97 -23.31 2.16 -13.95
C SER A 97 -22.02 1.75 -13.21
N GLU A 98 -21.49 2.63 -12.35
CA GLU A 98 -20.36 2.34 -11.43
C GLU A 98 -20.80 1.38 -10.31
N ARG A 99 -22.10 1.40 -9.96
CA ARG A 99 -22.67 0.61 -8.85
C ARG A 99 -22.46 -0.91 -8.98
N PRO A 100 -22.75 -1.55 -10.12
CA PRO A 100 -22.58 -3.00 -10.27
C PRO A 100 -21.13 -3.45 -10.18
N TYR A 101 -20.19 -2.67 -10.72
CA TYR A 101 -18.75 -2.99 -10.68
C TYR A 101 -18.19 -2.83 -9.26
N GLN A 102 -18.61 -1.80 -8.54
CA GLN A 102 -18.20 -1.58 -7.16
C GLN A 102 -18.76 -2.66 -6.22
N GLU A 103 -20.01 -3.08 -6.43
CA GLU A 103 -20.62 -4.20 -5.69
C GLU A 103 -19.86 -5.51 -5.93
N ALA A 104 -19.52 -5.82 -7.19
CA ALA A 104 -18.74 -7.01 -7.54
C ALA A 104 -17.35 -7.02 -6.89
N SER A 105 -16.65 -5.88 -6.87
CA SER A 105 -15.35 -5.77 -6.19
C SER A 105 -15.45 -5.98 -4.68
N VAL A 106 -16.45 -5.38 -4.04
CA VAL A 106 -16.67 -5.55 -2.59
C VAL A 106 -16.96 -7.02 -2.23
N VAL A 107 -17.77 -7.71 -3.04
CA VAL A 107 -18.04 -9.14 -2.88
C VAL A 107 -16.79 -9.98 -3.11
N PHE A 108 -15.99 -9.65 -4.14
CA PHE A 108 -14.72 -10.30 -4.43
C PHE A 108 -13.75 -10.19 -3.26
N ILE A 109 -13.49 -8.98 -2.74
CA ILE A 109 -12.60 -8.75 -1.60
C ILE A 109 -13.08 -9.52 -0.36
N ARG A 110 -14.39 -9.48 -0.08
CA ARG A 110 -14.97 -10.23 1.04
C ARG A 110 -14.72 -11.73 0.92
N THR A 111 -14.91 -12.27 -0.28
CA THR A 111 -14.70 -13.70 -0.55
C THR A 111 -13.23 -14.08 -0.44
N SER A 112 -12.32 -13.29 -1.00
CA SER A 112 -10.88 -13.55 -0.91
C SER A 112 -10.36 -13.49 0.53
N CYS A 113 -10.90 -12.58 1.35
CA CYS A 113 -10.53 -12.46 2.76
C CYS A 113 -11.15 -13.53 3.67
N SER A 114 -12.15 -14.30 3.24
CA SER A 114 -12.90 -15.17 4.15
C SER A 114 -12.09 -16.36 4.70
N SER A 115 -11.06 -16.78 3.98
CA SER A 115 -10.18 -17.90 4.35
C SER A 115 -8.83 -17.45 4.92
N THR A 116 -8.63 -16.15 5.15
CA THR A 116 -7.40 -15.66 5.78
C THR A 116 -7.47 -15.81 7.31
N THR A 117 -6.32 -15.73 7.98
CA THR A 117 -6.24 -15.86 9.44
C THR A 117 -7.01 -14.77 10.19
N TYR A 118 -7.04 -13.54 9.63
CA TYR A 118 -7.73 -12.40 10.21
C TYR A 118 -8.72 -11.76 9.21
N PRO A 119 -9.87 -12.41 8.91
CA PRO A 119 -10.78 -12.02 7.83
C PRO A 119 -11.32 -10.59 7.96
N THR A 120 -11.71 -10.18 9.16
CA THR A 120 -12.25 -8.84 9.43
C THR A 120 -11.21 -7.76 9.15
N LEU A 121 -9.95 -7.99 9.56
CA LEU A 121 -8.86 -7.05 9.31
C LEU A 121 -8.52 -7.01 7.82
N CYS A 122 -8.45 -8.16 7.15
CA CYS A 122 -8.24 -8.25 5.71
C CYS A 122 -9.30 -7.43 4.94
N TYR A 123 -10.57 -7.66 5.23
CA TYR A 123 -11.66 -6.99 4.53
C TYR A 123 -11.65 -5.48 4.79
N SER A 124 -11.59 -5.07 6.06
CA SER A 124 -11.65 -3.64 6.42
C SER A 124 -10.45 -2.84 5.92
N SER A 125 -9.27 -3.47 5.80
CA SER A 125 -8.07 -2.82 5.29
C SER A 125 -8.09 -2.67 3.76
N LEU A 126 -8.77 -3.57 3.03
CA LEU A 126 -8.77 -3.63 1.57
C LEU A 126 -10.01 -3.02 0.91
N VAL A 127 -11.17 -3.02 1.57
CA VAL A 127 -12.43 -2.55 0.95
C VAL A 127 -12.38 -1.08 0.52
N LYS A 128 -11.59 -0.25 1.21
CA LYS A 128 -11.35 1.15 0.83
C LYS A 128 -10.60 1.32 -0.50
N HIS A 129 -10.05 0.23 -1.03
CA HIS A 129 -9.34 0.15 -2.30
C HIS A 129 -10.14 -0.62 -3.37
N ALA A 130 -11.44 -0.89 -3.15
CA ALA A 130 -12.28 -1.68 -4.05
C ALA A 130 -12.23 -1.18 -5.50
N ASP A 131 -12.31 0.13 -5.72
CA ASP A 131 -12.31 0.70 -7.07
C ASP A 131 -11.01 0.42 -7.84
N PHE A 132 -9.89 0.32 -7.12
CA PHE A 132 -8.58 -0.03 -7.69
C PHE A 132 -8.41 -1.54 -7.86
N ILE A 133 -8.82 -2.34 -6.85
CA ILE A 133 -8.69 -3.80 -6.85
C ILE A 133 -9.59 -4.45 -7.91
N GLN A 134 -10.80 -3.93 -8.08
CA GLN A 134 -11.85 -4.53 -8.90
C GLN A 134 -12.03 -6.02 -8.54
N THR A 135 -11.92 -6.93 -9.51
CA THR A 135 -11.94 -8.39 -9.28
C THR A 135 -10.64 -9.06 -9.67
N ASN A 136 -9.51 -8.35 -9.57
CA ASN A 136 -8.20 -8.83 -10.00
C ASN A 136 -7.37 -9.33 -8.80
N ARG A 137 -6.99 -10.61 -8.82
CA ARG A 137 -6.23 -11.26 -7.73
C ARG A 137 -4.81 -10.71 -7.57
N VAL A 138 -4.13 -10.38 -8.66
CA VAL A 138 -2.78 -9.81 -8.64
C VAL A 138 -2.81 -8.39 -8.05
N VAL A 139 -3.82 -7.60 -8.43
CA VAL A 139 -4.01 -6.26 -7.86
C VAL A 139 -4.42 -6.34 -6.38
N LEU A 140 -5.26 -7.32 -6.01
CA LEU A 140 -5.62 -7.57 -4.61
C LEU A 140 -4.40 -7.88 -3.74
N THR A 141 -3.53 -8.81 -4.17
CA THR A 141 -2.32 -9.18 -3.42
C THR A 141 -1.33 -8.02 -3.34
N GLY A 142 -1.09 -7.32 -4.45
CA GLY A 142 -0.26 -6.12 -4.47
C GLY A 142 -0.80 -4.99 -3.57
N THR A 143 -2.13 -4.85 -3.48
CA THR A 143 -2.76 -3.88 -2.57
C THR A 143 -2.58 -4.28 -1.11
N ALA A 144 -2.73 -5.56 -0.78
CA ALA A 144 -2.48 -6.06 0.58
C ALA A 144 -1.03 -5.82 1.01
N LEU A 145 -0.06 -6.11 0.15
CA LEU A 145 1.35 -5.80 0.41
C LEU A 145 1.59 -4.31 0.67
N ASN A 146 1.00 -3.42 -0.15
CA ASN A 146 1.14 -1.98 0.01
C ASN A 146 0.52 -1.47 1.31
N VAL A 147 -0.65 -1.99 1.71
CA VAL A 147 -1.30 -1.65 2.98
C VAL A 147 -0.42 -2.08 4.16
N THR A 148 0.13 -3.29 4.11
CA THR A 148 1.06 -3.80 5.12
C THR A 148 2.32 -2.94 5.20
N LEU A 149 2.96 -2.65 4.06
CA LEU A 149 4.16 -1.79 3.99
C LEU A 149 3.91 -0.39 4.57
N ALA A 150 2.77 0.21 4.28
CA ALA A 150 2.40 1.51 4.82
C ALA A 150 2.25 1.45 6.35
N SER A 151 1.65 0.38 6.88
CA SER A 151 1.50 0.16 8.33
C SER A 151 2.86 -0.04 9.01
N ALA A 152 3.75 -0.86 8.42
CA ALA A 152 5.10 -1.11 8.91
C ALA A 152 5.93 0.18 8.99
N LYS A 153 5.95 0.97 7.90
CA LYS A 153 6.63 2.28 7.87
C LYS A 153 6.08 3.25 8.92
N SER A 154 4.76 3.35 9.03
CA SER A 154 4.11 4.25 9.98
C SER A 154 4.45 3.88 11.43
N THR A 155 4.43 2.59 11.76
CA THR A 155 4.76 2.10 13.10
C THR A 155 6.23 2.28 13.42
N SER A 156 7.15 1.98 12.48
CA SER A 156 8.58 2.23 12.65
C SER A 156 8.87 3.72 12.92
N ALA A 157 8.24 4.63 12.17
CA ALA A 157 8.36 6.07 12.39
C ALA A 157 7.79 6.52 13.75
N MET A 158 6.63 5.98 14.15
CA MET A 158 6.03 6.24 15.45
C MET A 158 6.95 5.79 16.58
N MET A 159 7.52 4.59 16.49
CA MET A 159 8.44 4.04 17.48
C MET A 159 9.71 4.87 17.62
N LEU A 160 10.29 5.30 16.49
CA LEU A 160 11.43 6.23 16.47
C LEU A 160 11.10 7.56 17.17
N ALA A 161 9.88 8.08 17.02
CA ALA A 161 9.44 9.30 17.69
C ALA A 161 9.21 9.06 19.20
N LEU A 162 8.63 7.92 19.58
CA LEU A 162 8.41 7.54 20.97
C LEU A 162 9.73 7.33 21.71
N GLY A 163 10.72 6.69 21.09
CA GLY A 163 12.04 6.44 21.69
C GLY A 163 12.83 7.71 22.04
N LYS A 164 12.46 8.86 21.47
CA LYS A 164 13.06 10.17 21.78
C LYS A 164 12.40 10.90 22.94
N ARG A 165 11.27 10.40 23.46
CA ARG A 165 10.55 11.04 24.57
C ARG A 165 11.31 10.85 25.88
N GLN A 166 11.31 11.89 26.70
CA GLN A 166 11.85 11.82 28.06
C GLN A 166 10.96 10.93 28.95
N GLY A 167 11.56 10.28 29.94
CA GLY A 167 10.83 9.45 30.91
C GLY A 167 10.75 7.95 30.58
N LEU A 168 11.38 7.51 29.48
CA LEU A 168 11.56 6.08 29.18
C LEU A 168 12.75 5.50 29.94
N LYS A 169 12.61 4.27 30.44
CA LYS A 169 13.72 3.54 31.05
C LYS A 169 14.71 3.09 29.96
N PRO A 170 16.02 2.99 30.26
CA PRO A 170 17.01 2.53 29.27
C PRO A 170 16.66 1.20 28.60
N ARG A 171 16.11 0.24 29.34
CA ARG A 171 15.64 -1.06 28.80
C ARG A 171 14.48 -0.90 27.79
N GLU A 172 13.62 0.08 27.98
CA GLU A 172 12.49 0.35 27.07
C GLU A 172 12.97 1.00 25.78
N VAL A 173 13.97 1.89 25.88
CA VAL A 173 14.62 2.50 24.72
C VAL A 173 15.39 1.45 23.91
N ALA A 174 16.09 0.53 24.57
CA ALA A 174 16.79 -0.59 23.91
C ALA A 174 15.80 -1.48 23.14
N ALA A 175 14.75 -1.98 23.80
CA ALA A 175 13.72 -2.80 23.14
C ALA A 175 13.02 -2.06 21.97
N MET A 176 12.82 -0.74 22.09
CA MET A 176 12.30 0.08 20.99
C MET A 176 13.24 0.12 19.80
N LYS A 177 14.54 0.24 20.06
CA LYS A 177 15.57 0.28 19.02
C LYS A 177 15.65 -1.08 18.31
N ASP A 178 15.72 -2.16 19.06
CA ASP A 178 15.81 -3.52 18.53
C ASP A 178 14.58 -3.81 17.65
N CYS A 179 13.37 -3.52 18.12
CA CYS A 179 12.19 -3.68 17.28
C CYS A 179 12.16 -2.77 16.04
N VAL A 180 12.69 -1.54 16.12
CA VAL A 180 12.78 -0.68 14.92
C VAL A 180 13.73 -1.27 13.88
N GLU A 181 14.77 -2.00 14.30
CA GLU A 181 15.66 -2.74 13.39
C GLU A 181 14.88 -3.87 12.70
N GLU A 182 14.15 -4.71 13.44
CA GLU A 182 13.28 -5.75 12.87
C GLU A 182 12.23 -5.18 11.91
N LEU A 183 11.56 -4.07 12.28
CA LEU A 183 10.58 -3.42 11.40
C LEU A 183 11.21 -2.80 10.15
N ARG A 184 12.50 -2.48 10.15
CA ARG A 184 13.19 -2.00 8.94
C ARG A 184 13.44 -3.15 7.99
N ASP A 185 13.85 -4.31 8.51
CA ASP A 185 14.05 -5.52 7.73
C ASP A 185 12.71 -5.97 7.10
N SER A 186 11.63 -6.05 7.87
CA SER A 186 10.27 -6.28 7.35
C SER A 186 9.86 -5.28 6.25
N VAL A 187 10.16 -3.97 6.42
CA VAL A 187 9.86 -2.96 5.40
C VAL A 187 10.60 -3.22 4.08
N ASP A 188 11.86 -3.65 4.15
CA ASP A 188 12.68 -3.91 2.97
C ASP A 188 12.26 -5.22 2.29
N GLU A 189 11.89 -6.24 3.05
CA GLU A 189 11.33 -7.49 2.52
C GLU A 189 9.98 -7.27 1.83
N LEU A 190 9.06 -6.52 2.46
CA LEU A 190 7.80 -6.14 1.85
C LEU A 190 7.99 -5.32 0.56
N ARG A 191 8.99 -4.45 0.50
CA ARG A 191 9.35 -3.73 -0.74
C ARG A 191 9.80 -4.68 -1.84
N ARG A 192 10.66 -5.65 -1.51
CA ARG A 192 11.11 -6.66 -2.47
C ARG A 192 9.94 -7.49 -2.98
N SER A 193 9.03 -7.90 -2.11
CA SER A 193 7.78 -8.58 -2.53
C SER A 193 6.98 -7.76 -3.53
N ILE A 194 6.83 -6.44 -3.31
CA ILE A 194 6.10 -5.56 -4.22
C ILE A 194 6.82 -5.42 -5.55
N ASP A 195 8.15 -5.31 -5.54
CA ASP A 195 8.98 -5.22 -6.74
C ASP A 195 8.87 -6.48 -7.59
N GLU A 196 8.99 -7.65 -6.98
CA GLU A 196 8.79 -8.95 -7.62
C GLU A 196 7.39 -9.08 -8.25
N MET A 197 6.35 -8.71 -7.50
CA MET A 197 4.98 -8.68 -8.00
C MET A 197 4.79 -7.75 -9.21
N SER A 198 5.58 -6.67 -9.32
CA SER A 198 5.53 -5.74 -10.46
C SER A 198 6.12 -6.34 -11.74
N HIS A 199 6.98 -7.34 -11.59
CA HIS A 199 7.62 -8.09 -12.68
C HIS A 199 6.93 -9.41 -13.00
N LEU A 200 5.79 -9.69 -12.38
CA LEU A 200 5.04 -10.93 -12.55
C LEU A 200 4.55 -11.10 -14.00
N ARG A 201 4.91 -12.22 -14.62
CA ARG A 201 4.47 -12.67 -15.93
C ARG A 201 4.16 -14.15 -15.87
N THR A 202 3.42 -14.66 -16.86
CA THR A 202 3.15 -16.11 -16.95
C THR A 202 4.44 -16.93 -17.01
N SER A 203 5.51 -16.42 -17.64
CA SER A 203 6.77 -17.14 -17.84
C SER A 203 7.64 -17.29 -16.58
N ASN A 204 7.45 -16.45 -15.56
CA ASN A 204 8.21 -16.47 -14.31
C ASN A 204 7.31 -16.65 -13.08
N PHE A 205 6.03 -17.02 -13.28
CA PHE A 205 5.01 -17.01 -12.23
C PHE A 205 5.43 -17.81 -10.98
N GLU A 206 5.86 -19.06 -11.16
CA GLU A 206 6.23 -19.93 -10.02
C GLU A 206 7.40 -19.37 -9.21
N MET A 207 8.45 -18.91 -9.90
CA MET A 207 9.64 -18.32 -9.27
C MET A 207 9.28 -17.03 -8.51
N THR A 208 8.57 -16.11 -9.18
CA THR A 208 8.14 -14.85 -8.56
C THR A 208 7.22 -15.10 -7.36
N MET A 209 6.28 -16.04 -7.43
CA MET A 209 5.44 -16.38 -6.28
C MET A 209 6.26 -16.96 -5.12
N SER A 210 7.23 -17.83 -5.40
CA SER A 210 8.14 -18.39 -4.40
C SER A 210 8.94 -17.29 -3.70
N ASP A 211 9.53 -16.36 -4.45
CA ASP A 211 10.30 -15.25 -3.89
C ASP A 211 9.42 -14.34 -3.02
N VAL A 212 8.22 -13.99 -3.52
CA VAL A 212 7.25 -13.19 -2.77
C VAL A 212 6.84 -13.89 -1.47
N GLN A 213 6.56 -15.20 -1.50
CA GLN A 213 6.22 -15.97 -0.30
C GLN A 213 7.36 -15.97 0.72
N THR A 214 8.60 -16.13 0.27
CA THR A 214 9.79 -16.07 1.13
C THR A 214 9.91 -14.71 1.81
N TRP A 215 9.90 -13.62 1.05
CA TRP A 215 10.06 -12.27 1.61
C TRP A 215 8.93 -11.90 2.57
N VAL A 216 7.67 -12.24 2.25
CA VAL A 216 6.55 -11.93 3.15
C VAL A 216 6.57 -12.79 4.41
N SER A 217 7.04 -14.03 4.33
CA SER A 217 7.19 -14.90 5.51
C SER A 217 8.32 -14.43 6.43
N ALA A 218 9.40 -13.91 5.86
CA ALA A 218 10.47 -13.27 6.61
C ALA A 218 9.95 -12.01 7.33
N ALA A 219 9.18 -11.15 6.63
CA ALA A 219 8.65 -9.92 7.22
C ALA A 219 7.73 -10.20 8.41
N LEU A 220 6.92 -11.26 8.31
CA LEU A 220 6.07 -11.73 9.40
C LEU A 220 6.89 -12.24 10.60
N THR A 221 8.04 -12.84 10.34
CA THR A 221 8.96 -13.33 11.37
C THR A 221 9.56 -12.17 12.13
N ASP A 222 10.09 -11.16 11.44
CA ASP A 222 10.67 -9.94 12.05
C ASP A 222 9.64 -9.19 12.90
N GLU A 223 8.41 -9.05 12.39
CA GLU A 223 7.31 -8.45 13.14
C GLU A 223 6.97 -9.24 14.41
N SER A 224 7.03 -10.57 14.34
CA SER A 224 6.80 -11.44 15.49
C SER A 224 7.95 -11.32 16.52
N THR A 225 9.20 -11.35 16.06
CA THR A 225 10.40 -11.13 16.89
C THR A 225 10.31 -9.81 17.65
N CYS A 226 9.92 -8.73 16.96
CA CYS A 226 9.68 -7.45 17.62
C CYS A 226 8.64 -7.59 18.75
N THR A 227 7.48 -8.20 18.50
CA THR A 227 6.44 -8.31 19.54
C THR A 227 6.90 -9.10 20.77
N ASP A 228 7.72 -10.13 20.57
CA ASP A 228 8.25 -10.98 21.63
C ASP A 228 9.29 -10.26 22.50
N GLY A 229 10.12 -9.41 21.90
CA GLY A 229 11.06 -8.55 22.63
C GLY A 229 10.39 -7.60 23.64
N PHE A 230 9.09 -7.29 23.47
CA PHE A 230 8.32 -6.49 24.42
C PHE A 230 7.64 -7.29 25.55
N GLN A 231 7.46 -8.62 25.41
CA GLN A 231 6.74 -9.43 26.40
C GLN A 231 7.47 -9.52 27.75
N GLU A 232 8.80 -9.60 27.76
CA GLU A 232 9.60 -9.70 28.99
C GLU A 232 9.66 -8.40 29.83
N THR A 233 9.21 -7.27 29.27
CA THR A 233 9.29 -5.95 29.93
C THR A 233 7.97 -5.49 30.55
N ALA A 234 6.94 -6.33 30.52
CA ALA A 234 5.56 -6.01 30.90
C ALA A 234 5.33 -5.87 32.43
N THR A 235 6.35 -6.08 33.26
CA THR A 235 6.31 -5.77 34.70
C THR A 235 6.38 -4.24 34.93
N GLY A 236 5.27 -3.57 34.62
CA GLY A 236 5.11 -2.11 34.71
C GLY A 236 4.57 -1.53 33.42
N ALA A 237 3.27 -1.70 33.18
CA ALA A 237 2.58 -1.24 31.97
C ALA A 237 2.55 0.29 31.89
N THR A 238 3.53 0.88 31.20
CA THR A 238 3.38 2.21 30.63
C THR A 238 2.49 2.09 29.39
N ASN A 239 1.55 3.02 29.18
CA ASN A 239 0.62 3.05 28.04
C ASN A 239 1.36 2.98 26.66
N ILE A 240 2.62 3.39 26.63
CA ILE A 240 3.48 3.37 25.44
C ILE A 240 3.78 1.94 24.98
N LYS A 241 4.10 1.02 25.90
CA LYS A 241 4.43 -0.38 25.55
C LYS A 241 3.26 -1.11 24.92
N SER A 242 2.07 -0.99 25.53
CA SER A 242 0.85 -1.60 24.99
C SER A 242 0.48 -1.02 23.63
N THR A 243 0.68 0.29 23.45
CA THR A 243 0.44 0.96 22.15
C THR A 243 1.37 0.41 21.08
N VAL A 244 2.69 0.38 21.34
CA VAL A 244 3.67 -0.13 20.37
C VAL A 244 3.42 -1.60 20.04
N ARG A 245 3.25 -2.45 21.05
CA ARG A 245 2.94 -3.86 20.85
C ARG A 245 1.68 -4.06 20.01
N GLY A 246 0.62 -3.32 20.31
CA GLY A 246 -0.64 -3.43 19.55
C GLY A 246 -0.48 -3.06 18.07
N GLN A 247 0.37 -2.07 17.76
CA GLN A 247 0.64 -1.65 16.39
C GLN A 247 1.47 -2.70 15.64
N VAL A 248 2.50 -3.26 16.27
CA VAL A 248 3.32 -4.32 15.65
C VAL A 248 2.48 -5.59 15.43
N VAL A 249 1.66 -5.99 16.40
CA VAL A 249 0.72 -7.11 16.24
C VAL A 249 -0.21 -6.86 15.06
N GLN A 250 -0.73 -5.64 14.89
CA GLN A 250 -1.58 -5.32 13.75
C GLN A 250 -0.83 -5.46 12.41
N ILE A 251 0.45 -5.10 12.33
CA ILE A 251 1.27 -5.33 11.13
C ILE A 251 1.40 -6.83 10.87
N ALA A 252 1.80 -7.64 11.87
CA ALA A 252 1.89 -9.10 11.74
C ALA A 252 0.58 -9.73 11.24
N GLN A 253 -0.56 -9.24 11.70
CA GLN A 253 -1.87 -9.70 11.23
C GLN A 253 -2.15 -9.30 9.77
N LEU A 254 -1.75 -8.09 9.35
CA LEU A 254 -1.84 -7.66 7.95
C LEU A 254 -0.90 -8.47 7.05
N THR A 255 0.34 -8.72 7.48
CA THR A 255 1.33 -9.54 6.77
C THR A 255 0.85 -10.98 6.62
N SER A 256 0.31 -11.57 7.69
CA SER A 256 -0.31 -12.91 7.65
C SER A 256 -1.47 -12.99 6.64
N ASN A 257 -2.33 -11.97 6.60
CA ASN A 257 -3.40 -11.90 5.60
C ASN A 257 -2.87 -11.74 4.17
N ALA A 258 -1.84 -10.91 3.97
CA ALA A 258 -1.21 -10.72 2.66
C ALA A 258 -0.60 -12.05 2.16
N LEU A 259 0.12 -12.78 3.02
CA LEU A 259 0.67 -14.10 2.71
C LEU A 259 -0.42 -15.10 2.34
N ALA A 260 -1.55 -15.10 3.06
CA ALA A 260 -2.68 -15.96 2.73
C ALA A 260 -3.25 -15.68 1.33
N LEU A 261 -3.38 -14.40 0.95
CA LEU A 261 -3.84 -14.00 -0.39
C LEU A 261 -2.82 -14.38 -1.48
N ILE A 262 -1.52 -14.24 -1.21
CA ILE A 262 -0.44 -14.67 -2.10
C ILE A 262 -0.51 -16.19 -2.32
N ASN A 263 -0.69 -16.97 -1.26
CA ASN A 263 -0.83 -18.42 -1.35
C ASN A 263 -2.07 -18.83 -2.18
N GLN A 264 -3.19 -18.12 -2.03
CA GLN A 264 -4.37 -18.34 -2.88
C GLN A 264 -4.10 -18.03 -4.35
N LEU A 265 -3.36 -16.95 -4.64
CA LEU A 265 -2.97 -16.59 -6.00
C LEU A 265 -2.07 -17.67 -6.61
N ALA A 266 -1.02 -18.08 -5.91
CA ALA A 266 -0.10 -19.12 -6.34
C ALA A 266 -0.81 -20.44 -6.64
N ASN A 267 -1.72 -20.88 -5.76
CA ASN A 267 -2.48 -22.12 -5.92
C ASN A 267 -3.54 -22.07 -7.02
N SER A 268 -3.86 -20.88 -7.55
CA SER A 268 -4.86 -20.73 -8.61
C SER A 268 -4.30 -20.76 -10.03
N HIS A 269 -2.97 -20.87 -10.16
CA HIS A 269 -2.26 -20.96 -11.43
C HIS A 269 -1.72 -22.39 -11.70
N GLY A 270 -2.21 -23.37 -10.94
CA GLY A 270 -1.96 -24.81 -11.13
C GLY A 270 -3.09 -25.54 -11.83
#